data_AF-A0A6A6UHR9-F1
#
_entry.id   AF-A0A6A6UHR9-F1
#
_cell.length_a   1.000
_cell.length_b   1.000
_cell.length_c   1.000
_cell.angle_alpha   90.00
_cell.angle_beta   90.00
_cell.angle_gamma   90.00
#
_symmetry.space_group_name_H-M   'P 1'
#
loop_
_entity.id
_entity.type
_entity.pdbx_description
1 polymer ?
#
loop_
_entity_poly.entity_id
_entity_poly.type
_entity_poly.pdbx_seq_one_letter_code
_entity_poly.pdbx_strand_id
1 'polypeptide(L)'
;MSGQVFESVDSFNYSEDPEFQFGLSSILRHAQTKEQSNELELKARCFYYTRKTGTPVDFEAYKSWKQAHPQAEEMEGDENETNPSFTYAEIIDMIQTGKDIPGIKDIPDTVLDVEASTSTKEKRRKPWE
;
A
#
# COMPACT_ATOMS: atom_id res chain seq x y z
N MET A 1 0.54 20.76 -18.01
CA MET A 1 -0.50 21.34 -17.13
C MET A 1 -1.51 20.28 -16.67
N SER A 2 -1.09 19.02 -16.45
CA SER A 2 -2.00 17.93 -16.08
C SER A 2 -1.97 17.59 -14.58
N GLY A 3 -0.89 17.97 -13.86
CA GLY A 3 -0.73 17.66 -12.43
C GLY A 3 -1.79 18.30 -11.53
N GLN A 4 -2.19 19.54 -11.80
CA GLN A 4 -3.19 20.25 -11.00
C GLN A 4 -4.59 19.62 -11.09
N VAL A 5 -4.89 18.95 -12.21
CA VAL A 5 -6.14 18.21 -12.38
C VAL A 5 -6.13 16.96 -11.50
N PHE A 6 -4.99 16.29 -11.35
CA PHE A 6 -4.86 15.11 -10.51
C PHE A 6 -4.98 15.43 -9.02
N GLU A 7 -4.41 16.55 -8.55
CA GLU A 7 -4.65 17.04 -7.18
C GLU A 7 -6.12 17.40 -6.94
N SER A 8 -6.79 17.95 -7.96
CA SER A 8 -8.21 18.30 -7.86
C SER A 8 -9.11 17.06 -7.85
N VAL A 9 -8.69 15.97 -8.51
CA VAL A 9 -9.33 14.65 -8.42
C VAL A 9 -9.17 14.12 -6.99
N ASP A 10 -7.96 14.10 -6.43
CA ASP A 10 -7.71 13.50 -5.11
C ASP A 10 -8.37 14.28 -3.95
N SER A 11 -8.43 15.61 -4.04
CA SER A 11 -9.10 16.47 -3.06
C SER A 11 -10.63 16.49 -3.15
N PHE A 12 -11.23 15.85 -4.17
CA PHE A 12 -12.67 15.88 -4.38
C PHE A 12 -13.41 14.97 -3.37
N ASN A 13 -14.53 15.47 -2.83
CA ASN A 13 -15.31 14.71 -1.85
C ASN A 13 -16.23 13.67 -2.52
N TYR A 14 -15.68 12.50 -2.82
CA TYR A 14 -16.41 11.37 -3.42
C TYR A 14 -17.39 10.68 -2.46
N SER A 15 -17.28 10.92 -1.16
CA SER A 15 -18.13 10.29 -0.14
C SER A 15 -19.48 10.98 0.01
N GLU A 16 -19.55 12.28 -0.30
CA GLU A 16 -20.81 13.05 -0.26
C GLU A 16 -21.74 12.78 -1.45
N ASP A 17 -21.24 12.13 -2.51
CA ASP A 17 -22.02 11.88 -3.72
C ASP A 17 -22.60 10.45 -3.77
N PRO A 18 -23.92 10.29 -3.55
CA PRO A 18 -24.56 8.98 -3.58
C PRO A 18 -24.60 8.35 -4.98
N GLU A 19 -24.62 9.14 -6.06
CA GLU A 19 -24.60 8.59 -7.43
C GLU A 19 -23.25 7.91 -7.71
N PHE A 20 -22.17 8.53 -7.25
CA PHE A 20 -20.82 7.97 -7.36
C PHE A 20 -20.69 6.66 -6.59
N GLN A 21 -21.12 6.64 -5.33
CA GLN A 21 -21.05 5.44 -4.47
C GLN A 21 -21.89 4.28 -5.02
N PHE A 22 -23.09 4.58 -5.52
CA PHE A 22 -23.95 3.57 -6.14
C PHE A 22 -23.34 3.01 -7.43
N GLY A 23 -22.76 3.89 -8.27
CA GLY A 23 -22.04 3.46 -9.47
C GLY A 23 -20.81 2.61 -9.15
N LEU A 24 -20.01 3.04 -8.18
CA LEU A 24 -18.79 2.35 -7.75
C LEU A 24 -19.11 0.96 -7.20
N SER A 25 -20.07 0.84 -6.29
CA SER A 25 -20.49 -0.46 -5.72
C SER A 25 -21.01 -1.44 -6.78
N SER A 26 -21.71 -0.95 -7.80
CA SER A 26 -22.15 -1.78 -8.94
C SER A 26 -20.98 -2.34 -9.76
N ILE A 27 -19.90 -1.58 -9.91
CA ILE A 27 -18.69 -1.99 -10.65
C ILE A 27 -17.84 -2.93 -9.79
N LEU A 28 -17.68 -2.61 -8.50
CA LEU A 28 -16.91 -3.40 -7.54
C LEU A 28 -17.52 -4.77 -7.25
N ARG A 29 -18.83 -4.96 -7.46
CA ARG A 29 -19.50 -6.26 -7.31
C ARG A 29 -18.83 -7.39 -8.10
N HIS A 30 -18.18 -7.07 -9.21
CA HIS A 30 -17.50 -8.05 -10.08
C HIS A 30 -15.99 -8.11 -9.85
N ALA A 31 -15.44 -7.27 -8.95
CA ALA A 31 -14.04 -7.30 -8.58
C ALA A 31 -13.77 -8.53 -7.70
N GLN A 32 -12.86 -9.39 -8.14
CA GLN A 32 -12.50 -10.64 -7.45
C GLN A 32 -11.35 -10.43 -6.45
N THR A 33 -10.52 -9.42 -6.68
CA THR A 33 -9.31 -9.16 -5.89
C THR A 33 -9.28 -7.71 -5.41
N LYS A 34 -8.57 -7.49 -4.30
CA LYS A 34 -8.40 -6.17 -3.68
C LYS A 34 -7.64 -5.19 -4.58
N GLU A 35 -6.72 -5.68 -5.39
CA GLU A 35 -6.00 -4.88 -6.39
C GLU A 35 -6.94 -4.37 -7.48
N GLN A 36 -7.85 -5.22 -7.96
CA GLN A 36 -8.81 -4.87 -9.00
C GLN A 36 -9.85 -3.87 -8.48
N SER A 37 -10.29 -4.00 -7.23
CA SER A 37 -11.18 -3.00 -6.63
C SER A 37 -10.54 -1.61 -6.56
N ASN A 38 -9.26 -1.54 -6.14
CA ASN A 38 -8.52 -0.28 -6.11
C ASN A 38 -8.36 0.32 -7.51
N GLU A 39 -8.01 -0.49 -8.52
CA GLU A 39 -7.87 -0.03 -9.90
C GLU A 39 -9.20 0.49 -10.48
N LEU A 40 -10.31 -0.23 -10.22
CA LEU A 40 -11.65 0.17 -10.65
C LEU A 40 -12.11 1.45 -9.95
N GLU A 41 -11.79 1.61 -8.67
CA GLU A 41 -12.09 2.82 -7.91
C GLU A 41 -11.35 4.03 -8.47
N LEU A 42 -10.05 3.93 -8.69
CA LEU A 42 -9.26 5.02 -9.29
C LEU A 42 -9.79 5.39 -10.67
N LYS A 43 -10.13 4.40 -11.49
CA LYS A 43 -10.72 4.61 -12.81
C LYS A 43 -12.09 5.29 -12.73
N ALA A 44 -12.93 4.88 -11.78
CA ALA A 44 -14.22 5.49 -11.53
C ALA A 44 -14.08 6.96 -11.08
N ARG A 45 -13.14 7.26 -10.17
CA ARG A 45 -12.83 8.63 -9.72
C ARG A 45 -12.43 9.54 -10.89
N CYS A 46 -11.51 9.08 -11.74
CA CYS A 46 -11.07 9.82 -12.94
C CYS A 46 -12.23 10.06 -13.92
N PHE A 47 -13.04 9.03 -14.17
CA PHE A 47 -14.19 9.13 -15.06
C PHE A 47 -15.26 10.09 -14.53
N TYR A 48 -15.58 10.00 -13.24
CA TYR A 48 -16.57 10.87 -12.60
C TYR A 48 -16.11 12.33 -12.61
N TYR A 49 -14.84 12.58 -12.31
CA TYR A 49 -14.28 13.93 -12.34
C TYR A 49 -14.30 14.52 -13.75
N THR A 50 -13.96 13.72 -14.77
CA THR A 50 -14.07 14.12 -16.19
C THR A 50 -15.51 14.51 -16.55
N ARG A 51 -16.48 13.71 -16.10
CA ARG A 51 -17.91 13.99 -16.30
C ARG A 51 -18.35 15.28 -15.60
N LYS A 52 -17.81 15.57 -14.42
CA LYS A 52 -18.21 16.72 -13.59
C LYS A 52 -17.61 18.04 -14.06
N THR A 53 -16.34 18.03 -14.47
CA THR A 53 -15.58 19.24 -14.82
C THR A 53 -15.44 19.45 -16.32
N GLY A 54 -15.76 18.43 -17.13
CA GLY A 54 -15.56 18.45 -18.59
C GLY A 54 -14.10 18.35 -19.01
N THR A 55 -13.16 18.19 -18.08
CA THR A 55 -11.73 18.07 -18.37
C THR A 55 -11.36 16.59 -18.51
N PRO A 56 -10.81 16.13 -19.65
CA PRO A 56 -10.43 14.74 -19.82
C PRO A 56 -9.29 14.37 -18.85
N VAL A 57 -9.59 13.50 -17.90
CA VAL A 57 -8.61 12.91 -16.99
C VAL A 57 -8.21 11.54 -17.51
N ASP A 58 -6.95 11.40 -17.90
CA ASP A 58 -6.40 10.13 -18.36
C ASP A 58 -5.98 9.27 -17.15
N PHE A 59 -6.45 8.01 -17.14
CA PHE A 59 -6.19 7.06 -16.06
C PHE A 59 -4.73 6.62 -16.01
N GLU A 60 -4.09 6.37 -17.16
CA GLU A 60 -2.69 5.97 -17.22
C GLU A 60 -1.80 7.11 -16.71
N ALA A 61 -2.09 8.35 -17.12
CA ALA A 61 -1.38 9.52 -16.64
C ALA A 61 -1.55 9.75 -15.13
N TYR A 62 -2.75 9.55 -14.59
CA TYR A 62 -3.02 9.63 -13.14
C TYR A 62 -2.29 8.53 -12.36
N LYS A 63 -2.26 7.30 -12.90
CA LYS A 63 -1.56 6.15 -12.31
C LYS A 63 -0.06 6.39 -12.26
N SER A 64 0.54 6.87 -13.35
CA SER A 64 1.96 7.26 -13.38
C SER A 64 2.25 8.44 -12.45
N TRP A 65 1.33 9.40 -12.33
CA TRP A 65 1.46 10.51 -11.39
C TRP A 65 1.40 10.05 -9.93
N LYS A 66 0.49 9.14 -9.55
CA LYS A 66 0.46 8.49 -8.22
C LYS A 66 1.73 7.67 -7.94
N GLN A 67 2.34 7.04 -8.95
CA GLN A 67 3.60 6.32 -8.79
C GLN A 67 4.79 7.27 -8.60
N ALA A 68 4.80 8.40 -9.30
CA ALA A 68 5.81 9.44 -9.18
C ALA A 68 5.64 10.31 -7.94
N HIS A 69 4.42 10.39 -7.41
CA HIS A 69 4.03 11.11 -6.21
C HIS A 69 3.57 10.08 -5.17
N PRO A 70 4.49 9.44 -4.42
CA PRO A 70 4.14 8.52 -3.35
C PRO A 70 3.51 9.31 -2.20
N GLN A 71 2.25 9.72 -2.38
CA GLN A 71 1.40 10.07 -1.27
C GLN A 71 1.17 8.76 -0.54
N ALA A 72 1.69 8.68 0.68
CA ALA A 72 1.64 7.57 1.60
C ALA A 72 0.19 7.17 1.97
N GLU A 73 -0.57 6.64 1.01
CA GLU A 73 -1.75 5.82 1.24
C GLU A 73 -1.34 4.36 1.14
N GLU A 74 -0.80 3.89 2.26
CA GLU A 74 -0.86 2.50 2.68
C GLU A 74 -2.32 2.04 2.73
N MET A 75 -2.58 0.83 2.21
CA MET A 75 -3.16 -0.30 2.94
C MET A 75 -3.62 -1.36 1.90
N GLU A 76 -3.18 -2.61 1.93
CA GLU A 76 -3.04 -3.47 3.11
C GLU A 76 -2.29 -4.74 2.67
N GLY A 77 -1.25 -5.11 3.42
CA GLY A 77 -0.43 -6.28 3.17
C GLY A 77 0.65 -6.43 4.24
N ASP A 78 0.19 -6.85 5.42
CA ASP A 78 0.95 -7.49 6.50
C ASP A 78 1.53 -6.61 7.63
N GLU A 79 1.11 -7.01 8.82
CA GLU A 79 1.41 -6.57 10.17
C GLU A 79 2.87 -6.84 10.58
N ASN A 80 3.78 -5.89 10.36
CA ASN A 80 4.93 -5.75 11.24
C ASN A 80 5.54 -4.34 11.25
N GLU A 81 5.92 -3.93 12.46
CA GLU A 81 6.32 -2.60 12.87
C GLU A 81 7.43 -1.95 12.02
N THR A 82 7.23 -0.67 11.67
CA THR A 82 8.28 0.31 11.31
C THR A 82 9.21 -0.06 10.14
N ASN A 83 8.65 -0.38 8.98
CA ASN A 83 9.42 -0.41 7.74
C ASN A 83 9.08 0.81 6.86
N PRO A 84 9.75 1.97 7.05
CA PRO A 84 9.56 3.10 6.15
C PRO A 84 9.98 2.70 4.73
N SER A 85 9.06 2.80 3.78
CA SER A 85 9.33 2.47 2.38
C SER A 85 10.20 3.56 1.74
N PHE A 86 11.51 3.36 1.67
CA PHE A 86 12.40 4.23 0.91
C PHE A 86 12.51 3.79 -0.55
N THR A 87 12.77 4.76 -1.43
CA THR A 87 13.06 4.43 -2.83
C THR A 87 14.42 3.76 -2.96
N TYR A 88 14.62 2.92 -3.98
CA TYR A 88 15.91 2.23 -4.20
C TYR A 88 17.10 3.21 -4.28
N ALA A 89 16.89 4.36 -4.92
CA ALA A 89 17.90 5.41 -5.03
C ALA A 89 18.26 6.02 -3.67
N GLU A 90 17.26 6.22 -2.81
CA GLU A 90 17.43 6.74 -1.46
C GLU A 90 18.13 5.75 -0.53
N ILE A 91 17.84 4.45 -0.67
CA ILE A 91 18.56 3.40 0.08
C ILE A 91 20.05 3.38 -0.30
N ILE A 92 20.39 3.53 -1.58
CA ILE A 92 21.80 3.62 -2.01
C ILE A 92 22.47 4.85 -1.39
N ASP A 93 21.82 6.00 -1.38
CA ASP A 93 22.36 7.22 -0.78
C ASP A 93 22.58 7.04 0.73
N MET A 94 21.64 6.41 1.45
CA MET A 94 21.82 6.11 2.88
C MET A 94 23.01 5.19 3.15
N ILE A 95 23.20 4.15 2.34
CA ILE A 95 24.36 3.25 2.44
C ILE A 95 25.67 4.00 2.16
N GLN A 96 25.69 4.85 1.14
CA GLN A 96 26.88 5.61 0.74
C GLN A 96 27.23 6.72 1.75
N THR A 97 26.23 7.36 2.34
CA THR A 97 26.38 8.42 3.33
C THR A 97 26.60 7.89 4.75
N GLY A 98 26.42 6.58 4.97
CA GLY A 98 26.56 5.93 6.28
C GLY A 98 25.46 6.31 7.26
N LYS A 99 24.27 6.66 6.77
CA LYS A 99 23.09 6.91 7.60
C LYS A 99 22.46 5.59 8.02
N ASP A 100 21.96 5.54 9.25
CA ASP A 100 21.24 4.39 9.77
C ASP A 100 19.98 4.13 8.94
N ILE A 101 19.74 2.86 8.60
CA ILE A 101 18.56 2.44 7.86
C ILE A 101 17.45 2.12 8.89
N PRO A 102 16.40 2.95 8.99
CA PRO A 102 15.36 2.71 9.98
C PRO A 102 14.59 1.42 9.66
N GLY A 103 14.22 0.69 10.72
CA GLY A 103 13.55 -0.62 10.62
C GLY A 103 14.48 -1.83 10.70
N ILE A 104 15.81 -1.65 10.60
CA ILE A 104 16.77 -2.73 10.84
C ILE A 104 16.99 -2.87 12.35
N LYS A 105 16.77 -4.08 12.89
CA LYS A 105 17.08 -4.40 14.28
C LYS A 105 18.58 -4.57 14.45
N ASP A 106 19.17 -3.81 15.38
CA ASP A 106 20.56 -4.00 15.78
C ASP A 106 20.74 -5.40 16.37
N ILE A 107 21.54 -6.22 15.70
CA ILE A 107 21.94 -7.52 16.21
C ILE A 107 23.18 -7.27 17.08
N PRO A 108 23.10 -7.43 18.42
CA PRO A 108 24.29 -7.31 19.24
C PRO A 108 25.30 -8.40 18.85
N ASP A 109 26.59 -8.07 18.82
CA ASP A 109 27.70 -9.00 18.58
C ASP A 109 27.94 -9.92 19.79
N THR A 110 26.84 -10.47 20.32
CA THR A 110 26.82 -11.35 21.48
C THR A 110 26.45 -12.73 20.97
N VAL A 111 27.42 -13.65 21.02
CA VAL A 111 27.12 -15.08 20.93
C VAL A 111 26.31 -15.41 22.18
N LEU A 112 25.01 -15.61 22.01
CA LEU A 112 24.08 -16.00 23.06
C LEU A 112 24.51 -17.38 23.60
N ASP A 113 25.26 -17.38 24.71
CA ASP A 113 25.72 -18.55 25.46
C ASP A 113 24.58 -19.28 26.20
N VAL A 114 23.34 -19.14 25.72
CA VAL A 114 22.20 -19.88 26.27
C VAL A 114 22.29 -21.31 25.77
N GLU A 115 22.47 -22.23 26.72
CA GLU A 115 22.28 -23.66 26.50
C GLU A 115 21.06 -23.87 25.60
N ALA A 116 21.26 -24.59 24.49
CA ALA A 116 20.23 -24.85 23.51
C ALA A 116 18.91 -25.23 24.21
N SER A 117 17.82 -24.54 23.87
CA SER A 117 16.52 -24.78 24.51
C SER A 117 16.13 -26.25 24.38
N THR A 118 16.09 -26.97 25.50
CA THR A 118 15.67 -28.36 25.53
C THR A 118 14.15 -28.44 25.38
N SER A 119 13.66 -29.34 24.52
CA SER A 119 12.22 -29.49 24.27
C SER A 119 11.52 -30.11 25.49
N THR A 120 10.91 -29.28 26.34
CA THR A 120 10.05 -29.68 27.48
C THR A 120 8.67 -30.21 27.05
N LYS A 121 8.35 -30.26 25.75
CA LYS A 121 7.00 -30.65 25.30
C LYS A 121 6.80 -32.16 25.43
N GLU A 122 5.83 -32.56 26.26
CA GLU A 122 5.45 -33.97 26.46
C GLU A 122 4.95 -34.59 25.14
N LYS A 123 5.53 -35.72 24.74
CA LYS A 123 5.11 -36.45 23.53
C LYS A 123 3.71 -36.99 23.73
N ARG A 124 2.72 -36.31 23.15
CA ARG A 124 1.35 -36.82 23.07
C ARG A 124 1.34 -38.13 22.29
N ARG A 125 0.73 -39.15 22.88
CA ARG A 125 0.51 -40.42 22.20
C ARG A 125 -0.56 -40.25 21.13
N LYS A 126 -0.37 -40.98 20.03
CA LYS A 126 -1.30 -40.94 18.91
C LYS A 126 -2.57 -41.71 19.31
N PRO A 127 -3.76 -41.24 18.88
CA PRO A 127 -5.04 -41.78 19.34
C PRO A 127 -5.41 -43.17 18.78
N TRP A 128 -4.46 -43.90 18.20
CA TRP A 128 -4.67 -45.26 17.65
C TRP A 128 -3.74 -46.31 18.28
N GLU A 129 -3.26 -46.04 19.50
CA GLU A 129 -2.72 -47.07 20.39
C GLU A 129 -3.85 -47.74 21.19
#